data_AF-A0A813FMM8-F1
#
_entry.id   AF-A0A813FMM8-F1
#
_cell.length_a   1.000
_cell.length_b   1.000
_cell.length_c   1.000
_cell.angle_alpha   90.00
_cell.angle_beta   90.00
_cell.angle_gamma   90.00
#
_symmetry.space_group_name_H-M   'P 1'
#
loop_
_entity.id
_entity.type
_entity.pdbx_description
1 polymer ?
#
loop_
_entity_poly.entity_id
_entity_poly.type
_entity_poly.pdbx_seq_one_letter_code
_entity_poly.pdbx_strand_id
1 'polypeptide(L)'
;MERFANFVWQGSLDLAMEVVLSGDHPVLQQEFGCAVLFTENVRQVLCELGMEDEDSRDMQVLMEHAGELAVIKARNARTPQPPSMGQDLNWFRKTLLDLCKADSFLQYFAEMPKMGKCFESIFEIVSGGGMMGGELASVLRSAHRNLYLTDARFSAFMALIDKLLRAMFPWPAHPAAVANGCVRAFEGLRTEVLCGSTLRSSRLAAVEGLANAMGSSTTATETRHARTARVMAAMGACGVPLFEAIAQDSRISVFFKQSDVATQERKARFLGCALSGGLTSGTSSSTTTSHFPPTTEPTSTDESQGCPFGGRKLTGSDSGSAASSSLGGIWSSLRQNHQRFRISDYHFDVFLEHVRKALEEEDPESADLAPAQLESYRPHIVMSSRSLHCPVSGARGSSGKACPFQTAASSTAPELERSGGEDKIAMILKDMEREAASKTTLLPFLGKDVKLPCHNQILKQLVSAASGTPSGHDAQKLRHVHQGLGLLPEHRDQWLNCFSRSMVTHILPPELAEKMNTCFGALASDILPSASSMSRVSKDEEVADDSLRMAQGLLAELGGEPGSAGAEILIAN
;
A
#
# COMPACT_ATOMS: atom_id res chain seq x y z
N MET A 1 11.79 -38.58 -40.51
CA MET A 1 11.24 -37.51 -39.66
C MET A 1 12.12 -37.25 -38.45
N GLU A 2 12.28 -38.18 -37.51
CA GLU A 2 13.11 -37.98 -36.29
C GLU A 2 14.56 -37.53 -36.58
N ARG A 3 15.25 -38.14 -37.56
CA ARG A 3 16.60 -37.71 -37.98
C ARG A 3 16.64 -36.32 -38.62
N PHE A 4 15.57 -35.92 -39.30
CA PHE A 4 15.46 -34.61 -39.92
C PHE A 4 15.17 -33.53 -38.87
N ALA A 5 14.26 -33.81 -37.94
CA ALA A 5 14.00 -32.97 -36.77
C ALA A 5 15.27 -32.78 -35.93
N ASN A 6 16.03 -33.84 -35.67
CA ASN A 6 17.30 -33.75 -34.96
C ASN A 6 18.36 -32.94 -35.74
N PHE A 7 18.40 -33.05 -37.07
CA PHE A 7 19.33 -32.28 -37.90
C PHE A 7 18.99 -30.78 -37.92
N VAL A 8 17.71 -30.44 -38.10
CA VAL A 8 17.23 -29.04 -38.08
C VAL A 8 17.42 -28.45 -36.68
N TRP A 9 17.08 -29.20 -35.63
CA TRP A 9 17.27 -28.77 -34.24
C TRP A 9 18.74 -28.53 -33.94
N GLN A 10 19.63 -29.48 -34.25
CA GLN A 10 21.05 -29.35 -33.99
C GLN A 10 21.66 -28.20 -34.78
N GLY A 11 21.34 -28.06 -36.07
CA GLY A 11 21.83 -26.95 -36.90
C GLY A 11 21.35 -25.58 -36.43
N SER A 12 20.12 -25.48 -35.92
CA SER A 12 19.58 -24.22 -35.37
C SER A 12 20.26 -23.86 -34.06
N LEU A 13 20.55 -24.86 -33.22
CA LEU A 13 21.21 -24.70 -31.93
C LEU A 13 22.69 -24.33 -32.11
N ASP A 14 23.36 -24.96 -33.09
CA ASP A 14 24.74 -24.66 -33.46
C ASP A 14 24.86 -23.24 -34.04
N LEU A 15 23.95 -22.83 -34.92
CA LEU A 15 23.91 -21.47 -35.49
C LEU A 15 23.60 -20.41 -34.42
N ALA A 16 22.63 -20.66 -33.54
CA ALA A 16 22.33 -19.77 -32.42
C ALA A 16 23.52 -19.64 -31.45
N MET A 17 24.23 -20.74 -31.19
CA MET A 17 25.44 -20.74 -30.37
C MET A 17 26.60 -20.00 -31.05
N GLU A 18 26.77 -20.13 -32.36
CA GLU A 18 27.81 -19.43 -33.12
C GLU A 18 27.58 -17.90 -33.15
N VAL A 19 26.33 -17.47 -33.32
CA VAL A 19 25.94 -16.05 -33.24
C VAL A 19 26.12 -15.49 -31.82
N VAL A 20 25.81 -16.28 -30.79
CA VAL A 20 26.02 -15.89 -29.39
C VAL A 20 27.51 -15.80 -29.03
N LEU A 21 28.35 -16.68 -29.58
CA LEU A 21 29.78 -16.78 -29.27
C LEU A 21 30.68 -15.84 -30.08
N SER A 22 30.22 -15.35 -31.23
CA SER A 22 31.00 -14.47 -32.14
C SER A 22 31.11 -13.00 -31.68
N GLY A 23 30.44 -12.61 -30.60
CA GLY A 23 30.83 -11.44 -29.79
C GLY A 23 30.53 -10.04 -30.32
N ASP A 24 30.27 -9.85 -31.62
CA ASP A 24 30.17 -8.51 -32.22
C ASP A 24 28.80 -8.26 -32.89
N HIS A 25 27.85 -7.58 -32.22
CA HIS A 25 26.89 -6.61 -32.78
C HIS A 25 25.78 -6.17 -31.77
N PRO A 26 25.18 -4.96 -31.92
CA PRO A 26 24.11 -4.42 -31.06
C PRO A 26 22.68 -4.80 -31.51
N VAL A 27 22.47 -5.96 -32.16
CA VAL A 27 21.24 -6.29 -32.93
C VAL A 27 20.28 -7.25 -32.20
N LEU A 28 20.38 -7.40 -30.88
CA LEU A 28 19.62 -8.41 -30.12
C LEU A 28 18.08 -8.24 -30.13
N GLN A 29 17.53 -7.04 -30.38
CA GLN A 29 16.07 -6.87 -30.53
C GLN A 29 15.55 -7.30 -31.92
N GLN A 30 16.38 -7.16 -32.96
CA GLN A 30 16.02 -7.59 -34.32
C GLN A 30 16.11 -9.13 -34.41
N GLU A 31 17.04 -9.74 -33.67
CA GLU A 31 17.26 -11.19 -33.62
C GLU A 31 16.16 -11.97 -32.91
N PHE A 32 15.45 -11.38 -31.92
CA PHE A 32 14.28 -12.04 -31.32
C PHE A 32 13.12 -12.17 -32.33
N GLY A 33 12.95 -11.15 -33.18
CA GLY A 33 12.02 -11.22 -34.32
C GLY A 33 12.41 -12.32 -35.31
N CYS A 34 13.70 -12.51 -35.56
CA CYS A 34 14.20 -13.60 -36.41
C CYS A 34 13.97 -14.99 -35.80
N ALA A 35 14.10 -15.15 -34.48
CA ALA A 35 13.82 -16.41 -33.80
C ALA A 35 12.33 -16.79 -33.89
N VAL A 36 11.42 -15.84 -33.67
CA VAL A 36 9.97 -16.06 -33.81
C VAL A 36 9.57 -16.34 -35.25
N LEU A 37 10.14 -15.62 -36.22
CA LEU A 37 9.91 -15.91 -37.65
C LEU A 37 10.47 -17.28 -38.06
N PHE A 38 11.57 -17.71 -37.46
CA PHE A 38 12.14 -19.02 -37.70
C PHE A 38 11.25 -20.14 -37.11
N THR A 39 10.76 -19.99 -35.88
CA THR A 39 9.86 -20.98 -35.27
C THR A 39 8.54 -21.10 -36.03
N GLU A 40 8.00 -19.99 -36.54
CA GLU A 40 6.80 -20.01 -37.39
C GLU A 40 7.07 -20.69 -38.75
N ASN A 41 8.20 -20.42 -39.40
CA ASN A 41 8.57 -21.09 -40.65
C ASN A 41 8.78 -22.60 -40.45
N VAL A 42 9.39 -23.01 -39.32
CA VAL A 42 9.54 -24.43 -38.98
C VAL A 42 8.18 -25.08 -38.75
N ARG A 43 7.25 -24.42 -38.05
CA ARG A 43 5.87 -24.90 -37.89
C ARG A 43 5.21 -25.11 -39.25
N GLN A 44 5.29 -24.13 -40.14
CA GLN A 44 4.70 -24.21 -41.47
C GLN A 44 5.27 -25.40 -42.27
N VAL A 45 6.58 -25.61 -42.24
CA VAL A 45 7.22 -26.77 -42.88
C VAL A 45 6.78 -28.10 -42.25
N LEU A 46 6.61 -28.16 -40.94
CA LEU A 46 6.13 -29.37 -40.26
C LEU A 46 4.67 -29.68 -40.64
N CYS A 47 3.80 -28.68 -40.74
CA CYS A 47 2.44 -28.83 -41.25
C CYS A 47 2.43 -29.32 -42.71
N GLU A 48 3.28 -28.77 -43.57
CA GLU A 48 3.43 -29.20 -44.97
C GLU A 48 3.93 -30.65 -45.11
N LEU A 49 4.68 -31.14 -44.13
CA LEU A 49 5.13 -32.54 -44.04
C LEU A 49 4.09 -33.48 -43.40
N GLY A 50 2.89 -32.98 -43.10
CA GLY A 50 1.76 -33.76 -42.60
C GLY A 50 1.77 -34.00 -41.09
N MET A 51 2.53 -33.22 -40.30
CA MET A 51 2.26 -33.15 -38.86
C MET A 51 0.92 -32.46 -38.60
N GLU A 52 0.19 -32.94 -37.61
CA GLU A 52 -1.03 -32.29 -37.16
C GLU A 52 -0.73 -30.89 -36.59
N ASP A 53 -1.65 -29.95 -36.80
CA ASP A 53 -1.45 -28.54 -36.42
C ASP A 53 -1.19 -28.38 -34.91
N GLU A 54 -1.82 -29.21 -34.06
CA GLU A 54 -1.54 -29.24 -32.61
C GLU A 54 -0.09 -29.66 -32.30
N ASP A 55 0.40 -30.77 -32.86
CA ASP A 55 1.78 -31.24 -32.65
C ASP A 55 2.81 -30.22 -33.16
N SER A 56 2.51 -29.55 -34.28
CA SER A 56 3.36 -28.50 -34.84
C SER A 56 3.43 -27.27 -33.93
N ARG A 57 2.32 -26.95 -33.27
CA ARG A 57 2.20 -25.82 -32.35
C ARG A 57 2.90 -26.10 -31.02
N ASP A 58 2.80 -27.32 -30.52
CA ASP A 58 3.55 -27.74 -29.34
C ASP A 58 5.06 -27.70 -29.59
N MET A 59 5.51 -28.13 -30.77
CA MET A 59 6.92 -28.01 -31.17
C MET A 59 7.36 -26.54 -31.29
N GLN A 60 6.51 -25.65 -31.83
CA GLN A 60 6.77 -24.21 -31.87
C GLN A 60 6.98 -23.65 -30.46
N VAL A 61 6.09 -23.96 -29.52
CA VAL A 61 6.18 -23.48 -28.12
C VAL A 61 7.47 -23.98 -27.47
N LEU A 62 7.86 -25.24 -27.71
CA LEU A 62 9.12 -25.79 -27.20
C LEU A 62 10.34 -25.08 -27.78
N MET A 63 10.32 -24.75 -29.07
CA MET A 63 11.41 -24.02 -29.74
C MET A 63 11.51 -22.58 -29.25
N GLU A 64 10.39 -21.88 -29.08
CA GLU A 64 10.34 -20.52 -28.52
C GLU A 64 10.89 -20.50 -27.10
N HIS A 65 10.47 -21.46 -26.26
CA HIS A 65 10.97 -21.58 -24.89
C HIS A 65 12.48 -21.90 -24.84
N ALA A 66 12.97 -22.79 -25.72
CA ALA A 66 14.39 -23.08 -25.84
C ALA A 66 15.20 -21.86 -26.32
N GLY A 67 14.66 -21.08 -27.25
CA GLY A 67 15.22 -19.82 -27.73
C GLY A 67 15.32 -18.78 -26.61
N GLU A 68 14.25 -18.59 -25.82
CA GLU A 68 14.26 -17.72 -24.65
C GLU A 68 15.34 -18.14 -23.63
N LEU A 69 15.45 -19.43 -23.33
CA LEU A 69 16.48 -19.96 -22.44
C LEU A 69 17.90 -19.70 -22.97
N ALA A 70 18.11 -19.84 -24.28
CA ALA A 70 19.40 -19.56 -24.92
C ALA A 70 19.75 -18.06 -24.86
N VAL A 71 18.78 -17.17 -25.10
CA VAL A 71 18.96 -15.71 -24.98
C VAL A 71 19.24 -15.31 -23.53
N ILE A 72 18.52 -15.88 -22.57
CA ILE A 72 18.79 -15.68 -21.14
C ILE A 72 20.21 -16.14 -20.80
N LYS A 73 20.64 -17.31 -21.30
CA LYS A 73 22.01 -17.82 -21.12
C LYS A 73 23.06 -16.90 -21.73
N ALA A 74 22.84 -16.40 -22.95
CA ALA A 74 23.72 -15.46 -23.63
C ALA A 74 23.82 -14.11 -22.88
N ARG A 75 22.67 -13.58 -22.42
CA ARG A 75 22.61 -12.36 -21.62
C ARG A 75 23.32 -12.53 -20.28
N ASN A 76 23.16 -13.67 -19.65
CA ASN A 76 23.85 -14.02 -18.39
C ASN A 76 25.36 -14.26 -18.61
N ALA A 77 25.78 -14.71 -19.79
CA ALA A 77 27.19 -14.82 -20.16
C ALA A 77 27.84 -13.45 -20.46
N ARG A 78 27.05 -12.44 -20.86
CA ARG A 78 27.50 -11.05 -21.06
C ARG A 78 27.54 -10.22 -19.78
N THR A 79 26.90 -10.67 -18.70
CA THR A 79 27.23 -10.14 -17.36
C THR A 79 28.72 -10.40 -17.14
N PRO A 80 29.52 -9.40 -16.73
CA PRO A 80 30.95 -9.57 -16.52
C PRO A 80 31.15 -10.84 -15.69
N GLN A 81 31.89 -11.82 -16.23
CA GLN A 81 32.13 -13.06 -15.53
C GLN A 81 32.60 -12.70 -14.12
N PRO A 82 31.97 -13.27 -13.07
CA PRO A 82 32.38 -12.98 -11.72
C PRO A 82 33.88 -13.31 -11.63
N PRO A 83 34.73 -12.40 -11.10
CA PRO A 83 36.10 -12.75 -10.79
C PRO A 83 36.09 -14.03 -9.95
N SER A 84 37.07 -14.92 -10.18
CA SER A 84 37.14 -16.25 -9.57
C SER A 84 36.54 -16.27 -8.17
N MET A 85 35.59 -17.18 -7.93
CA MET A 85 34.65 -17.28 -6.77
C MET A 85 35.20 -17.01 -5.36
N GLY A 86 36.51 -16.87 -5.19
CA GLY A 86 37.16 -16.72 -3.90
C GLY A 86 36.87 -15.42 -3.15
N GLN A 87 36.83 -14.22 -3.77
CA GLN A 87 37.14 -13.02 -2.95
C GLN A 87 36.58 -11.66 -3.35
N ASP A 88 35.75 -11.50 -4.39
CA ASP A 88 35.33 -10.13 -4.73
C ASP A 88 34.04 -9.70 -4.01
N LEU A 89 34.16 -9.54 -2.69
CA LEU A 89 33.18 -8.85 -1.85
C LEU A 89 32.78 -7.49 -2.45
N ASN A 90 33.72 -6.79 -3.11
CA ASN A 90 33.41 -5.51 -3.75
C ASN A 90 32.51 -5.71 -4.96
N TRP A 91 32.71 -6.75 -5.77
CA TRP A 91 31.81 -7.09 -6.87
C TRP A 91 30.41 -7.42 -6.36
N PHE A 92 30.28 -8.25 -5.31
CA PHE A 92 28.97 -8.58 -4.72
C PHE A 92 28.26 -7.32 -4.22
N ARG A 93 28.97 -6.54 -3.40
CA ARG A 93 28.44 -5.30 -2.82
C ARG A 93 28.05 -4.31 -3.89
N LYS A 94 28.90 -4.09 -4.90
CA LYS A 94 28.64 -3.16 -6.01
C LYS A 94 27.45 -3.61 -6.84
N THR A 95 27.41 -4.88 -7.22
CA THR A 95 26.31 -5.43 -8.04
C THR A 95 24.98 -5.37 -7.31
N LEU A 96 24.94 -5.75 -6.02
CA LEU A 96 23.71 -5.68 -5.22
C LEU A 96 23.25 -4.24 -5.01
N LEU A 97 24.19 -3.30 -4.79
CA LEU A 97 23.90 -1.87 -4.68
C LEU A 97 23.33 -1.31 -5.99
N ASP A 98 23.93 -1.65 -7.14
CA ASP A 98 23.48 -1.19 -8.45
C ASP A 98 22.09 -1.77 -8.81
N LEU A 99 21.82 -3.03 -8.44
CA LEU A 99 20.49 -3.63 -8.55
C LEU A 99 19.47 -2.91 -7.67
N CYS A 100 19.83 -2.56 -6.42
CA CYS A 100 18.95 -1.77 -5.54
C CYS A 100 18.70 -0.36 -6.08
N LYS A 101 19.67 0.28 -6.74
CA LYS A 101 19.49 1.60 -7.40
C LYS A 101 18.57 1.53 -8.60
N ALA A 102 18.64 0.44 -9.36
CA ALA A 102 17.82 0.24 -10.55
C ALA A 102 16.35 -0.07 -10.21
N ASP A 103 16.09 -0.65 -9.04
CA ASP A 103 14.75 -0.94 -8.55
C ASP A 103 14.20 0.26 -7.76
N SER A 104 13.16 0.91 -8.29
CA SER A 104 12.54 2.09 -7.68
C SER A 104 11.96 1.81 -6.28
N PHE A 105 11.66 0.55 -5.96
CA PHE A 105 11.14 0.13 -4.66
C PHE A 105 12.25 -0.05 -3.62
N LEU A 106 13.48 -0.30 -4.08
CA LEU A 106 14.67 -0.60 -3.25
C LEU A 106 15.72 0.51 -3.29
N GLN A 107 15.51 1.58 -4.06
CA GLN A 107 16.43 2.71 -4.17
C GLN A 107 16.84 3.30 -2.81
N TYR A 108 15.92 3.29 -1.85
CA TYR A 108 16.18 3.68 -0.46
C TYR A 108 17.34 2.89 0.19
N PHE A 109 17.49 1.60 -0.11
CA PHE A 109 18.61 0.80 0.41
C PHE A 109 19.95 1.26 -0.17
N ALA A 110 19.96 1.72 -1.41
CA ALA A 110 21.20 2.18 -2.02
C ALA A 110 21.71 3.52 -1.46
N GLU A 111 20.82 4.35 -0.93
CA GLU A 111 21.14 5.66 -0.35
C GLU A 111 21.56 5.57 1.13
N MET A 112 21.32 4.43 1.77
CA MET A 112 21.61 4.21 3.18
C MET A 112 23.10 3.86 3.42
N PRO A 113 23.87 4.69 4.15
CA PRO A 113 25.32 4.49 4.32
C PRO A 113 25.67 3.19 5.08
N LYS A 114 24.73 2.63 5.84
CA LYS A 114 24.92 1.37 6.57
C LYS A 114 24.66 0.11 5.72
N MET A 115 24.03 0.25 4.55
CA MET A 115 23.68 -0.92 3.72
C MET A 115 24.90 -1.62 3.13
N GLY A 116 26.01 -0.92 2.92
CA GLY A 116 27.27 -1.54 2.53
C GLY A 116 27.69 -2.65 3.50
N LYS A 117 27.65 -2.39 4.82
CA LYS A 117 27.98 -3.39 5.85
C LYS A 117 26.98 -4.54 5.91
N CYS A 118 25.70 -4.26 5.63
CA CYS A 118 24.69 -5.30 5.53
C CYS A 118 25.00 -6.25 4.37
N PHE A 119 25.33 -5.72 3.19
CA PHE A 119 25.72 -6.52 2.04
C PHE A 119 26.99 -7.34 2.29
N GLU A 120 27.96 -6.78 3.03
CA GLU A 120 29.14 -7.50 3.48
C GLU A 120 28.79 -8.69 4.38
N SER A 121 27.88 -8.49 5.35
CA SER A 121 27.39 -9.57 6.21
C SER A 121 26.64 -10.65 5.42
N ILE A 122 25.84 -10.25 4.42
CA ILE A 122 25.13 -11.16 3.51
C ILE A 122 26.14 -12.01 2.72
N PHE A 123 27.19 -11.39 2.20
CA PHE A 123 28.23 -12.08 1.44
C PHE A 123 29.00 -13.10 2.30
N GLU A 124 29.33 -12.76 3.55
CA GLU A 124 30.00 -13.66 4.49
C GLU A 124 29.19 -14.94 4.76
N ILE A 125 27.87 -14.81 4.91
CA ILE A 125 26.95 -15.96 5.06
C ILE A 125 26.96 -16.83 3.83
N VAL A 126 26.80 -16.22 2.65
CA VAL A 126 26.75 -16.93 1.36
C VAL A 126 28.05 -17.67 1.10
N SER A 127 29.18 -17.08 1.49
CA SER A 127 30.51 -17.67 1.33
C SER A 127 30.81 -18.80 2.30
N GLY A 128 29.87 -19.14 3.20
CA GLY A 128 30.04 -20.20 4.20
C GLY A 128 31.04 -19.85 5.33
N GLY A 129 31.54 -18.60 5.37
CA GLY A 129 32.50 -18.12 6.37
C GLY A 129 31.88 -17.34 7.52
N GLY A 130 30.60 -16.99 7.42
CA GLY A 130 29.92 -16.10 8.36
C GLY A 130 29.30 -16.80 9.57
N MET A 131 29.22 -16.04 10.67
CA MET A 131 28.55 -16.44 11.91
C MET A 131 27.11 -16.87 11.61
N MET A 132 26.75 -18.11 11.93
CA MET A 132 25.39 -18.61 11.80
C MET A 132 24.66 -18.48 13.14
N GLY A 133 23.38 -18.10 13.11
CA GLY A 133 22.51 -18.06 14.29
C GLY A 133 22.37 -16.68 14.96
N GLY A 134 22.34 -16.66 16.30
CA GLY A 134 21.91 -15.51 17.09
C GLY A 134 22.78 -14.26 16.96
N GLU A 135 24.08 -14.45 16.68
CA GLU A 135 25.02 -13.34 16.56
C GLU A 135 24.83 -12.56 15.26
N LEU A 136 24.60 -13.26 14.15
CA LEU A 136 24.20 -12.67 12.87
C LEU A 136 22.86 -11.95 12.97
N ALA A 137 21.88 -12.56 13.63
CA ALA A 137 20.59 -11.91 13.89
C ALA A 137 20.79 -10.61 14.69
N SER A 138 21.78 -10.53 15.59
CA SER A 138 22.11 -9.30 16.32
C SER A 138 22.73 -8.22 15.41
N VAL A 139 23.65 -8.60 14.52
CA VAL A 139 24.32 -7.70 13.57
C VAL A 139 23.32 -7.17 12.55
N LEU A 140 22.49 -8.05 11.99
CA LEU A 140 21.42 -7.66 11.09
C LEU A 140 20.39 -6.77 11.80
N ARG A 141 19.96 -7.10 13.02
CA ARG A 141 19.06 -6.21 13.78
C ARG A 141 19.66 -4.83 13.99
N SER A 142 20.93 -4.74 14.36
CA SER A 142 21.66 -3.49 14.53
C SER A 142 21.73 -2.68 13.24
N ALA A 143 22.04 -3.34 12.12
CA ALA A 143 22.12 -2.73 10.81
C ALA A 143 20.74 -2.25 10.29
N HIS A 144 19.68 -3.00 10.61
CA HIS A 144 18.32 -2.77 10.11
C HIS A 144 17.40 -1.96 11.02
N ARG A 145 17.82 -1.64 12.26
CA ARG A 145 17.01 -0.92 13.25
C ARG A 145 16.36 0.36 12.72
N ASN A 146 17.00 1.04 11.76
CA ASN A 146 16.57 2.33 11.24
C ASN A 146 16.09 2.26 9.78
N LEU A 147 16.00 1.08 9.19
CA LEU A 147 15.75 0.90 7.76
C LEU A 147 14.27 0.79 7.37
N TYR A 148 13.34 0.80 8.35
CA TYR A 148 11.88 0.70 8.13
C TYR A 148 11.50 -0.32 7.03
N LEU A 149 12.11 -1.50 7.10
CA LEU A 149 11.91 -2.58 6.15
C LEU A 149 10.50 -3.14 6.31
N THR A 150 9.64 -2.89 5.31
CA THR A 150 8.34 -3.55 5.18
C THR A 150 8.52 -4.96 4.63
N ASP A 151 7.54 -5.83 4.89
CA ASP A 151 7.54 -7.20 4.38
C ASP A 151 7.67 -7.26 2.85
N ALA A 152 6.98 -6.37 2.14
CA ALA A 152 7.07 -6.24 0.68
C ALA A 152 8.49 -5.84 0.23
N ARG A 153 9.15 -4.90 0.93
CA ARG A 153 10.52 -4.45 0.59
C ARG A 153 11.54 -5.55 0.85
N PHE A 154 11.37 -6.32 1.92
CA PHE A 154 12.20 -7.47 2.19
C PHE A 154 12.03 -8.55 1.13
N SER A 155 10.80 -8.88 0.72
CA SER A 155 10.55 -9.82 -0.40
C SER A 155 11.22 -9.38 -1.70
N ALA A 156 11.10 -8.10 -2.06
CA ALA A 156 11.74 -7.56 -3.26
C ALA A 156 13.27 -7.64 -3.16
N PHE A 157 13.83 -7.31 -2.00
CA PHE A 157 15.26 -7.44 -1.73
C PHE A 157 15.74 -8.90 -1.82
N MET A 158 14.97 -9.85 -1.29
CA MET A 158 15.26 -11.28 -1.39
C MET A 158 15.25 -11.79 -2.84
N ALA A 159 14.35 -11.27 -3.68
CA ALA A 159 14.34 -11.58 -5.11
C ALA A 159 15.62 -11.09 -5.82
N LEU A 160 16.16 -9.92 -5.44
CA LEU A 160 17.45 -9.45 -5.95
C LEU A 160 18.61 -10.34 -5.50
N ILE A 161 18.60 -10.80 -4.24
CA ILE A 161 19.60 -11.74 -3.72
C ILE A 161 19.55 -13.06 -4.50
N ASP A 162 18.37 -13.65 -4.71
CA ASP A 162 18.23 -14.88 -5.50
C ASP A 162 18.79 -14.70 -6.93
N LYS A 163 18.45 -13.58 -7.58
CA LYS A 163 18.97 -13.25 -8.92
C LYS A 163 20.49 -13.13 -8.92
N LEU A 164 21.07 -12.47 -7.92
CA LEU A 164 22.51 -12.28 -7.80
C LEU A 164 23.24 -13.60 -7.52
N LEU A 165 22.72 -14.43 -6.62
CA LEU A 165 23.29 -15.75 -6.31
C LEU A 165 23.29 -16.66 -7.53
N ARG A 166 22.21 -16.66 -8.32
CA ARG A 166 22.16 -17.42 -9.58
C ARG A 166 23.17 -16.93 -10.62
N ALA A 167 23.50 -15.64 -10.60
CA ALA A 167 24.56 -15.09 -11.46
C ALA A 167 25.97 -15.44 -10.95
N MET A 168 26.17 -15.47 -9.63
CA MET A 168 27.45 -15.81 -9.00
C MET A 168 27.86 -17.27 -9.12
N PHE A 169 26.88 -18.18 -9.07
CA PHE A 169 27.11 -19.61 -9.13
C PHE A 169 26.61 -20.17 -10.47
N PRO A 170 27.26 -19.90 -11.61
CA PRO A 170 26.83 -20.47 -12.89
C PRO A 170 27.01 -22.00 -12.89
N TRP A 171 26.10 -22.68 -13.58
CA TRP A 171 26.06 -24.13 -13.81
C TRP A 171 27.43 -24.70 -14.22
N PRO A 172 27.87 -25.91 -13.75
CA PRO A 172 27.07 -27.12 -13.60
C PRO A 172 26.97 -27.71 -12.18
N ALA A 173 27.59 -27.12 -11.15
CA ALA A 173 27.63 -27.69 -9.81
C ALA A 173 26.53 -27.10 -8.89
N HIS A 174 25.34 -27.70 -8.92
CA HIS A 174 24.18 -27.41 -8.04
C HIS A 174 23.89 -25.93 -7.64
N PRO A 175 23.82 -24.96 -8.59
CA PRO A 175 23.55 -23.55 -8.28
C PRO A 175 22.25 -23.29 -7.54
N ALA A 176 21.19 -23.98 -7.97
CA ALA A 176 19.86 -23.79 -7.41
C ALA A 176 19.80 -24.25 -5.95
N ALA A 177 20.54 -25.30 -5.57
CA ALA A 177 20.56 -25.77 -4.20
C ALA A 177 21.27 -24.78 -3.27
N VAL A 178 22.40 -24.22 -3.71
CA VAL A 178 23.16 -23.20 -2.95
C VAL A 178 22.37 -21.90 -2.85
N ALA A 179 21.85 -21.40 -3.97
CA ALA A 179 21.03 -20.19 -4.00
C ALA A 179 19.77 -20.36 -3.13
N ASN A 180 19.02 -21.45 -3.31
CA ASN A 180 17.83 -21.73 -2.49
C ASN A 180 18.19 -21.92 -1.01
N GLY A 181 19.32 -22.54 -0.70
CA GLY A 181 19.81 -22.69 0.68
C GLY A 181 20.09 -21.35 1.34
N CYS A 182 20.80 -20.46 0.64
CA CYS A 182 21.09 -19.11 1.11
C CYS A 182 19.81 -18.28 1.25
N VAL A 183 18.92 -18.31 0.25
CA VAL A 183 17.63 -17.60 0.29
C VAL A 183 16.78 -18.09 1.46
N ARG A 184 16.70 -19.41 1.71
CA ARG A 184 16.01 -19.95 2.89
C ARG A 184 16.65 -19.50 4.21
N ALA A 185 17.98 -19.44 4.27
CA ALA A 185 18.68 -18.96 5.45
C ALA A 185 18.33 -17.49 5.73
N PHE A 186 18.32 -16.64 4.71
CA PHE A 186 17.89 -15.24 4.83
C PHE A 186 16.40 -15.10 5.16
N GLU A 187 15.54 -15.95 4.63
CA GLU A 187 14.12 -15.96 5.01
C GLU A 187 13.91 -16.36 6.47
N GLY A 188 14.78 -17.21 7.03
CA GLY A 188 14.81 -17.44 8.49
C GLY A 188 15.10 -16.18 9.29
N LEU A 189 15.83 -15.22 8.71
CA LEU A 189 16.17 -13.92 9.30
C LEU A 189 15.12 -12.85 9.01
N ARG A 190 14.08 -13.15 8.21
CA ARG A 190 12.96 -12.23 7.93
C ARG A 190 12.36 -11.66 9.22
N THR A 191 12.14 -12.54 10.18
CA THR A 191 11.63 -12.20 11.52
C THR A 191 12.66 -11.53 12.44
N GLU A 192 13.87 -11.24 11.97
CA GLU A 192 14.88 -10.48 12.72
C GLU A 192 15.24 -9.17 12.01
N VAL A 193 14.99 -9.08 10.69
CA VAL A 193 15.31 -7.93 9.84
C VAL A 193 14.12 -6.97 9.68
N LEU A 194 12.88 -7.47 9.67
CA LEU A 194 11.69 -6.65 9.46
C LEU A 194 11.38 -5.74 10.66
N CYS A 195 11.59 -4.45 10.51
CA CYS A 195 11.15 -3.47 11.51
C CYS A 195 9.67 -3.11 11.29
N GLY A 196 8.75 -3.95 11.79
CA GLY A 196 7.31 -3.66 11.81
C GLY A 196 6.43 -4.90 11.69
N SER A 197 5.39 -4.94 12.56
CA SER A 197 4.33 -5.94 12.77
C SER A 197 4.73 -7.42 12.98
N THR A 198 5.59 -8.06 12.18
CA THR A 198 5.94 -9.49 12.35
C THR A 198 7.01 -9.76 13.42
N LEU A 199 7.85 -8.78 13.73
CA LEU A 199 8.84 -8.84 14.83
C LEU A 199 8.27 -8.46 16.21
N ARG A 200 7.11 -7.81 16.26
CA ARG A 200 6.58 -7.26 17.52
C ARG A 200 6.13 -8.36 18.47
N SER A 201 5.64 -9.48 17.93
CA SER A 201 5.29 -10.67 18.72
C SER A 201 6.51 -11.39 19.29
N SER A 202 7.65 -11.45 18.58
CA SER A 202 8.87 -12.09 19.11
C SER A 202 9.66 -11.18 20.05
N ARG A 203 9.62 -9.85 19.87
CA ARG A 203 10.16 -8.88 20.85
C ARG A 203 9.29 -8.78 22.10
N LEU A 204 7.96 -8.78 21.99
CA LEU A 204 7.08 -9.00 23.13
C LEU A 204 7.40 -10.35 23.78
N ALA A 205 7.50 -11.43 23.01
CA ALA A 205 7.85 -12.74 23.57
C ALA A 205 9.29 -12.84 24.10
N ALA A 206 10.23 -11.99 23.69
CA ALA A 206 11.59 -11.94 24.24
C ALA A 206 11.66 -11.03 25.47
N VAL A 207 10.91 -9.93 25.50
CA VAL A 207 10.79 -9.03 26.66
C VAL A 207 9.93 -9.68 27.76
N GLU A 208 8.81 -10.28 27.38
CA GLU A 208 7.98 -11.13 28.24
C GLU A 208 8.66 -12.47 28.51
N GLY A 209 9.43 -13.03 27.57
CA GLY A 209 10.20 -14.26 27.76
C GLY A 209 11.36 -14.11 28.72
N LEU A 210 12.08 -12.98 28.71
CA LEU A 210 13.06 -12.62 29.76
C LEU A 210 12.37 -12.45 31.12
N ALA A 211 11.18 -11.85 31.16
CA ALA A 211 10.41 -11.71 32.39
C ALA A 211 9.83 -13.06 32.89
N ASN A 212 9.45 -13.97 31.99
CA ASN A 212 8.89 -15.28 32.30
C ASN A 212 9.98 -16.34 32.57
N ALA A 213 11.18 -16.18 31.99
CA ALA A 213 12.33 -17.07 32.21
C ALA A 213 12.96 -16.88 33.60
N MET A 214 12.69 -15.77 34.30
CA MET A 214 13.13 -15.55 35.69
C MET A 214 12.32 -16.33 36.75
N GLY A 215 11.45 -17.25 36.33
CA GLY A 215 10.58 -18.02 37.23
C GLY A 215 9.54 -17.14 37.92
N SER A 216 8.52 -17.78 38.54
CA SER A 216 7.45 -17.09 39.28
C SER A 216 7.93 -16.51 40.61
N SER A 217 9.09 -15.85 40.62
CA SER A 217 9.55 -15.12 41.79
C SER A 217 8.75 -13.83 41.94
N THR A 218 8.39 -13.50 43.17
CA THR A 218 7.68 -12.26 43.53
C THR A 218 8.40 -11.01 43.00
N THR A 219 9.72 -11.06 42.90
CA THR A 219 10.54 -9.98 42.34
C THR A 219 10.29 -9.75 40.85
N ALA A 220 10.10 -10.80 40.03
CA ALA A 220 9.79 -10.66 38.61
C ALA A 220 8.44 -9.95 38.39
N THR A 221 7.43 -10.32 39.19
CA THR A 221 6.11 -9.65 39.16
C THR A 221 6.19 -8.19 39.59
N GLU A 222 6.96 -7.87 40.64
CA GLU A 222 7.16 -6.49 41.09
C GLU A 222 7.86 -5.63 40.03
N THR A 223 8.92 -6.15 39.38
CA THR A 223 9.56 -5.43 38.26
C THR A 223 8.63 -5.22 37.07
N ARG A 224 7.76 -6.19 36.75
CA ARG A 224 6.76 -6.03 35.69
C ARG A 224 5.76 -4.93 36.04
N HIS A 225 5.25 -4.91 37.27
CA HIS A 225 4.33 -3.88 37.74
C HIS A 225 4.98 -2.50 37.76
N ALA A 226 6.23 -2.38 38.24
CA ALA A 226 6.97 -1.12 38.24
C ALA A 226 7.19 -0.58 36.81
N ARG A 227 7.52 -1.47 35.87
CA ARG A 227 7.68 -1.10 34.45
C ARG A 227 6.37 -0.66 33.82
N THR A 228 5.27 -1.40 34.03
CA THR A 228 3.95 -0.99 33.54
C THR A 228 3.54 0.34 34.16
N ALA A 229 3.77 0.55 35.47
CA ALA A 229 3.48 1.82 36.14
C ALA A 229 4.29 2.98 35.54
N ARG A 230 5.56 2.77 35.18
CA ARG A 230 6.38 3.78 34.50
C ARG A 230 5.82 4.12 33.12
N VAL A 231 5.53 3.12 32.29
CA VAL A 231 4.93 3.32 30.95
C VAL A 231 3.62 4.10 31.08
N MET A 232 2.81 3.76 32.09
CA MET A 232 1.55 4.45 32.36
C MET A 232 1.73 5.89 32.80
N ALA A 233 2.72 6.17 33.65
CA ALA A 233 3.06 7.52 34.07
C ALA A 233 3.52 8.38 32.87
N ALA A 234 4.40 7.82 32.03
CA ALA A 234 4.90 8.48 30.83
C ALA A 234 3.77 8.75 29.81
N MET A 235 2.90 7.76 29.57
CA MET A 235 1.70 7.91 28.73
C MET A 235 0.73 8.97 29.28
N GLY A 236 0.64 9.11 30.61
CA GLY A 236 -0.13 10.16 31.26
C GLY A 236 0.47 11.54 31.05
N ALA A 237 1.79 11.67 31.21
CA ALA A 237 2.52 12.93 31.02
C ALA A 237 2.48 13.41 29.56
N CYS A 238 2.65 12.51 28.59
CA CYS A 238 2.61 12.84 27.18
C CYS A 238 1.19 12.83 26.58
N GLY A 239 0.14 12.64 27.39
CA GLY A 239 -1.23 12.48 26.91
C GLY A 239 -1.73 13.69 26.12
N VAL A 240 -1.61 14.90 26.68
CA VAL A 240 -2.04 16.14 26.02
C VAL A 240 -1.30 16.37 24.68
N PRO A 241 0.05 16.40 24.63
CA PRO A 241 0.76 16.62 23.37
C PRO A 241 0.50 15.51 22.35
N LEU A 242 0.33 14.25 22.79
CA LEU A 242 -0.05 13.14 21.93
C LEU A 242 -1.40 13.38 21.24
N PHE A 243 -2.43 13.78 21.98
CA PHE A 243 -3.75 14.03 21.39
C PHE A 243 -3.77 15.27 20.49
N GLU A 244 -2.99 16.29 20.81
CA GLU A 244 -2.81 17.45 19.94
C GLU A 244 -2.17 17.06 18.60
N ALA A 245 -1.08 16.27 18.63
CA ALA A 245 -0.43 15.75 17.43
C ALA A 245 -1.38 14.85 16.59
N ILE A 246 -2.13 13.97 17.25
CA ILE A 246 -3.13 13.11 16.61
C ILE A 246 -4.26 13.94 15.98
N ALA A 247 -4.71 15.01 16.63
CA ALA A 247 -5.77 15.88 16.12
C ALA A 247 -5.34 16.66 14.86
N GLN A 248 -4.05 16.97 14.76
CA GLN A 248 -3.44 17.61 13.58
C GLN A 248 -3.18 16.62 12.43
N ASP A 249 -3.04 15.32 12.71
CA ASP A 249 -2.79 14.30 11.68
C ASP A 249 -4.08 13.94 10.90
N SER A 250 -4.16 14.36 9.64
CA SER A 250 -5.32 14.07 8.78
C SER A 250 -5.63 12.58 8.62
N ARG A 251 -4.65 11.68 8.81
CA ARG A 251 -4.81 10.23 8.68
C ARG A 251 -5.65 9.61 9.79
N ILE A 252 -5.63 10.18 11.00
CA ILE A 252 -6.32 9.62 12.17
C ILE A 252 -7.18 10.63 12.93
N SER A 253 -7.07 11.93 12.63
CA SER A 253 -7.83 12.99 13.28
C SER A 253 -9.35 12.82 13.16
N VAL A 254 -9.85 12.12 12.13
CA VAL A 254 -11.29 11.82 11.97
C VAL A 254 -11.87 11.07 13.16
N PHE A 255 -11.06 10.27 13.87
CA PHE A 255 -11.49 9.54 15.07
C PHE A 255 -11.56 10.43 16.33
N PHE A 256 -11.03 11.66 16.25
CA PHE A 256 -10.84 12.56 17.39
C PHE A 256 -11.53 13.92 17.22
N LYS A 257 -11.77 14.39 15.99
CA LYS A 257 -12.28 15.74 15.63
C LYS A 257 -13.70 16.09 16.12
N GLN A 258 -14.49 15.15 16.62
CA GLN A 258 -15.85 15.40 17.16
C GLN A 258 -16.01 15.05 18.64
N SER A 259 -14.90 14.82 19.34
CA SER A 259 -14.94 14.52 20.77
C SER A 259 -14.85 15.86 21.51
N ASP A 260 -15.84 16.20 22.34
CA ASP A 260 -15.68 17.31 23.30
C ASP A 260 -14.41 17.09 24.14
N VAL A 261 -13.81 18.15 24.69
CA VAL A 261 -12.57 18.07 25.51
C VAL A 261 -12.70 17.03 26.63
N ALA A 262 -13.85 16.95 27.31
CA ALA A 262 -14.15 15.93 28.33
C ALA A 262 -14.28 14.51 27.75
N THR A 263 -14.60 14.38 26.46
CA THR A 263 -14.60 13.12 25.72
C THR A 263 -13.19 12.76 25.23
N GLN A 264 -12.35 13.73 24.87
CA GLN A 264 -10.93 13.52 24.57
C GLN A 264 -10.17 13.06 25.81
N GLU A 265 -10.36 13.72 26.96
CA GLU A 265 -9.82 13.28 28.24
C GLU A 265 -10.35 11.90 28.66
N ARG A 266 -11.64 11.62 28.42
CA ARG A 266 -12.19 10.27 28.66
C ARG A 266 -11.58 9.23 27.74
N LYS A 267 -11.34 9.53 26.46
CA LYS A 267 -10.67 8.63 25.51
C LYS A 267 -9.19 8.45 25.86
N ALA A 268 -8.50 9.50 26.31
CA ALA A 268 -7.15 9.46 26.85
C ALA A 268 -7.06 8.56 28.08
N ARG A 269 -7.96 8.77 29.04
CA ARG A 269 -8.12 7.90 30.20
C ARG A 269 -8.55 6.49 29.80
N PHE A 270 -9.35 6.29 28.76
CA PHE A 270 -9.78 4.96 28.34
C PHE A 270 -8.67 4.17 27.63
N LEU A 271 -7.83 4.84 26.83
CA LEU A 271 -6.60 4.26 26.27
C LEU A 271 -5.59 3.97 27.39
N GLY A 272 -5.45 4.85 28.37
CA GLY A 272 -4.71 4.58 29.60
C GLY A 272 -5.29 3.41 30.41
N CYS A 273 -6.60 3.34 30.60
CA CYS A 273 -7.27 2.26 31.35
C CYS A 273 -7.25 0.92 30.59
N ALA A 274 -7.26 0.94 29.26
CA ALA A 274 -7.05 -0.26 28.45
C ALA A 274 -5.65 -0.85 28.72
N LEU A 275 -4.65 0.01 28.92
CA LEU A 275 -3.28 -0.37 29.25
C LEU A 275 -3.08 -0.79 30.73
N SER A 276 -3.89 -0.28 31.66
CA SER A 276 -3.78 -0.65 33.09
C SER A 276 -4.32 -2.04 33.42
N GLY A 277 -5.08 -2.67 32.52
CA GLY A 277 -5.77 -3.94 32.80
C GLY A 277 -6.78 -3.86 33.96
N GLY A 278 -7.07 -2.66 34.46
CA GLY A 278 -7.87 -2.42 35.65
C GLY A 278 -8.90 -1.32 35.42
N LEU A 279 -10.08 -1.72 34.94
CA LEU A 279 -11.28 -0.89 35.07
C LEU A 279 -11.84 -1.15 36.48
N THR A 280 -11.41 -0.36 37.47
CA THR A 280 -12.14 -0.32 38.75
C THR A 280 -13.48 0.36 38.50
N SER A 281 -14.57 -0.38 38.73
CA SER A 281 -15.94 0.13 38.64
C SER A 281 -16.14 1.28 39.63
N GLY A 282 -16.00 2.52 39.17
CA GLY A 282 -16.31 3.70 39.95
C GLY A 282 -17.83 3.90 40.00
N THR A 283 -18.46 3.45 41.09
CA THR A 283 -19.80 3.89 41.48
C THR A 283 -19.72 5.35 41.93
N SER A 284 -20.28 6.26 41.15
CA SER A 284 -20.41 7.67 41.50
C SER A 284 -21.54 7.86 42.51
N SER A 285 -21.21 8.03 43.80
CA SER A 285 -22.13 8.62 44.78
C SER A 285 -21.87 10.12 44.88
N SER A 286 -22.81 10.92 44.37
CA SER A 286 -22.82 12.38 44.55
C SER A 286 -23.26 12.70 45.98
N THR A 287 -22.37 13.26 46.79
CA THR A 287 -22.73 13.91 48.06
C THR A 287 -22.44 15.40 47.92
N THR A 288 -23.49 16.19 47.72
CA THR A 288 -23.47 17.65 47.77
C THR A 288 -23.30 18.10 49.22
N THR A 289 -22.26 18.90 49.49
CA THR A 289 -22.05 19.59 50.76
C THR A 289 -22.00 21.09 50.47
N SER A 290 -23.02 21.83 50.90
CA SER A 290 -23.02 23.29 50.91
C SER A 290 -22.72 23.81 52.32
N HIS A 291 -21.84 24.81 52.40
CA HIS A 291 -21.45 25.51 53.63
C HIS A 291 -21.98 26.95 53.57
N PHE A 292 -22.56 27.44 54.67
CA PHE A 292 -22.34 28.75 55.37
C PHE A 292 -23.55 29.06 56.34
N PRO A 293 -23.41 29.90 57.39
CA PRO A 293 -23.66 29.50 58.79
C PRO A 293 -24.62 30.51 59.53
N PRO A 294 -24.46 30.82 60.84
CA PRO A 294 -25.03 30.11 62.00
C PRO A 294 -25.92 31.00 62.89
N THR A 295 -26.85 30.43 63.67
CA THR A 295 -27.25 31.00 64.99
C THR A 295 -28.17 30.09 65.82
N THR A 296 -27.80 29.90 67.10
CA THR A 296 -28.58 29.72 68.35
C THR A 296 -29.54 28.53 68.60
N GLU A 297 -29.21 27.80 69.69
CA GLU A 297 -29.92 26.97 70.71
C GLU A 297 -31.48 26.91 70.80
N PRO A 298 -32.09 26.12 71.72
CA PRO A 298 -32.07 24.65 71.95
C PRO A 298 -33.53 24.08 72.13
N THR A 299 -33.72 22.96 72.86
CA THR A 299 -34.98 22.23 73.26
C THR A 299 -35.67 21.35 72.20
N SER A 300 -36.25 20.16 72.45
CA SER A 300 -36.45 19.26 73.60
C SER A 300 -37.20 17.98 73.13
N THR A 301 -36.94 16.84 73.80
CA THR A 301 -37.86 15.72 74.20
C THR A 301 -38.79 14.95 73.23
N ASP A 302 -38.86 13.64 73.53
CA ASP A 302 -40.00 12.69 73.40
C ASP A 302 -40.43 12.22 71.99
N GLU A 303 -40.94 11.01 71.76
CA GLU A 303 -41.24 9.83 72.60
C GLU A 303 -41.45 8.63 71.65
N SER A 304 -40.93 7.47 72.06
CA SER A 304 -41.61 6.15 72.07
C SER A 304 -42.13 5.41 70.80
N GLN A 305 -42.16 4.09 71.01
CA GLN A 305 -42.99 3.02 70.42
C GLN A 305 -42.47 2.17 69.25
N GLY A 306 -42.28 0.87 69.55
CA GLY A 306 -42.92 -0.19 68.76
C GLY A 306 -42.02 -1.29 68.20
N CYS A 307 -41.62 -2.26 69.03
CA CYS A 307 -41.31 -3.64 68.62
C CYS A 307 -42.61 -4.36 68.17
N PRO A 308 -42.61 -5.50 67.41
CA PRO A 308 -41.81 -6.68 67.77
C PRO A 308 -41.35 -7.67 66.67
N PHE A 309 -40.37 -8.49 67.09
CA PHE A 309 -40.12 -9.91 66.80
C PHE A 309 -40.16 -10.46 65.36
N GLY A 310 -39.03 -11.05 64.96
CA GLY A 310 -38.94 -12.04 63.89
C GLY A 310 -37.54 -12.63 63.77
N GLY A 311 -37.19 -13.57 64.66
CA GLY A 311 -35.89 -14.23 64.67
C GLY A 311 -35.66 -15.16 63.49
N ARG A 312 -34.43 -15.15 62.94
CA ARG A 312 -33.89 -16.31 62.22
C ARG A 312 -32.38 -16.38 62.42
N LYS A 313 -31.97 -17.42 63.13
CA LYS A 313 -30.60 -17.84 63.38
C LYS A 313 -30.21 -18.78 62.24
N LEU A 314 -29.22 -18.41 61.44
CA LEU A 314 -28.50 -19.34 60.57
C LEU A 314 -27.00 -19.09 60.71
N THR A 315 -26.38 -20.05 61.37
CA THR A 315 -24.95 -20.36 61.38
C THR A 315 -24.52 -20.82 60.00
N GLY A 316 -23.44 -20.26 59.45
CA GLY A 316 -22.90 -20.67 58.16
C GLY A 316 -21.48 -20.15 57.96
N SER A 317 -20.53 -21.01 58.33
CA SER A 317 -19.10 -21.06 57.97
C SER A 317 -18.65 -20.23 56.77
N ASP A 318 -17.75 -19.28 57.04
CA ASP A 318 -16.87 -18.66 56.07
C ASP A 318 -15.92 -19.70 55.46
N SER A 319 -16.06 -19.93 54.16
CA SER A 319 -14.99 -20.48 53.34
C SER A 319 -14.73 -19.49 52.20
N GLY A 320 -13.54 -18.89 52.24
CA GLY A 320 -13.08 -17.92 51.26
C GLY A 320 -13.01 -18.55 49.87
N SER A 321 -13.87 -18.09 48.98
CA SER A 321 -13.72 -18.29 47.54
C SER A 321 -13.43 -16.92 46.93
N ALA A 322 -12.14 -16.63 46.75
CA ALA A 322 -11.68 -15.49 45.99
C ALA A 322 -12.17 -15.67 44.54
N ALA A 323 -13.27 -14.98 44.20
CA ALA A 323 -13.80 -14.95 42.86
C ALA A 323 -12.75 -14.28 41.95
N SER A 324 -12.06 -15.09 41.16
CA SER A 324 -11.30 -14.63 40.00
C SER A 324 -12.29 -14.05 38.98
N SER A 325 -12.59 -12.76 39.11
CA SER A 325 -13.31 -12.00 38.10
C SER A 325 -12.55 -12.10 36.78
N SER A 326 -13.15 -12.84 35.84
CA SER A 326 -12.51 -13.23 34.59
C SER A 326 -12.13 -11.99 33.76
N LEU A 327 -10.85 -11.87 33.42
CA LEU A 327 -10.29 -10.87 32.50
C LEU A 327 -11.06 -10.77 31.16
N GLY A 328 -11.81 -11.82 30.77
CA GLY A 328 -12.65 -11.87 29.56
C GLY A 328 -13.68 -10.74 29.41
N GLY A 329 -14.13 -10.12 30.51
CA GLY A 329 -15.10 -9.01 30.45
C GLY A 329 -14.52 -7.68 29.96
N ILE A 330 -13.23 -7.43 30.17
CA ILE A 330 -12.59 -6.16 29.78
C ILE A 330 -12.35 -6.14 28.26
N TRP A 331 -11.91 -7.28 27.69
CA TRP A 331 -11.60 -7.41 26.27
C TRP A 331 -12.85 -7.31 25.37
N SER A 332 -13.99 -7.84 25.83
CA SER A 332 -15.26 -7.72 25.11
C SER A 332 -15.74 -6.27 25.03
N SER A 333 -15.55 -5.49 26.11
CA SER A 333 -15.85 -4.06 26.13
C SER A 333 -14.93 -3.26 25.19
N LEU A 334 -13.63 -3.56 25.18
CA LEU A 334 -12.68 -2.84 24.32
C LEU A 334 -13.03 -3.01 22.83
N ARG A 335 -13.30 -4.26 22.41
CA ARG A 335 -13.72 -4.54 21.03
C ARG A 335 -15.03 -3.87 20.68
N GLN A 336 -16.03 -3.92 21.58
CA GLN A 336 -17.33 -3.30 21.36
C GLN A 336 -17.24 -1.77 21.23
N ASN A 337 -16.37 -1.13 22.02
CA ASN A 337 -16.16 0.31 21.97
C ASN A 337 -15.44 0.74 20.68
N HIS A 338 -14.45 -0.05 20.22
CA HIS A 338 -13.64 0.30 19.05
C HIS A 338 -14.25 -0.12 17.71
N GLN A 339 -15.13 -1.13 17.70
CA GLN A 339 -15.80 -1.61 16.49
C GLN A 339 -16.60 -0.51 15.77
N ARG A 340 -17.12 0.47 16.51
CA ARG A 340 -17.84 1.62 15.95
C ARG A 340 -16.95 2.54 15.12
N PHE A 341 -15.66 2.65 15.47
CA PHE A 341 -14.73 3.57 14.79
C PHE A 341 -14.13 2.96 13.52
N ARG A 342 -14.30 1.66 13.25
CA ARG A 342 -13.74 0.99 12.06
C ARG A 342 -12.25 1.29 11.84
N ILE A 343 -11.47 1.19 12.92
CA ILE A 343 -10.02 1.42 12.89
C ILE A 343 -9.38 0.32 12.03
N SER A 344 -8.57 0.73 11.06
CA SER A 344 -7.80 -0.18 10.18
C SER A 344 -6.40 -0.37 10.75
N ASP A 345 -5.67 -1.36 10.24
CA ASP A 345 -4.27 -1.57 10.62
C ASP A 345 -3.43 -0.31 10.40
N TYR A 346 -3.64 0.37 9.27
CA TYR A 346 -2.99 1.63 8.96
C TYR A 346 -3.25 2.71 10.01
N HIS A 347 -4.52 2.93 10.38
CA HIS A 347 -4.87 3.93 11.41
C HIS A 347 -4.23 3.61 12.76
N PHE A 348 -4.18 2.33 13.12
CA PHE A 348 -3.57 1.88 14.37
C PHE A 348 -2.04 2.07 14.33
N ASP A 349 -1.37 1.77 13.22
CA ASP A 349 0.07 1.99 13.08
C ASP A 349 0.45 3.47 13.13
N VAL A 350 -0.34 4.35 12.52
CA VAL A 350 -0.15 5.80 12.63
C VAL A 350 -0.33 6.26 14.08
N PHE A 351 -1.33 5.74 14.79
CA PHE A 351 -1.50 6.02 16.23
C PHE A 351 -0.28 5.58 17.05
N LEU A 352 0.24 4.38 16.83
CA LEU A 352 1.45 3.90 17.50
C LEU A 352 2.70 4.70 17.16
N GLU A 353 2.79 5.27 15.95
CA GLU A 353 3.85 6.19 15.56
C GLU A 353 3.81 7.47 16.41
N HIS A 354 2.63 8.05 16.61
CA HIS A 354 2.45 9.22 17.46
C HIS A 354 2.75 8.93 18.93
N VAL A 355 2.31 7.77 19.45
CA VAL A 355 2.65 7.33 20.81
C VAL A 355 4.17 7.25 20.99
N ARG A 356 4.88 6.66 20.01
CA ARG A 356 6.34 6.57 20.07
C ARG A 356 7.00 7.94 20.08
N LYS A 357 6.61 8.84 19.17
CA LYS A 357 7.19 10.20 19.09
C LYS A 357 6.94 11.00 20.37
N ALA A 358 5.72 10.96 20.90
CA ALA A 358 5.37 11.67 22.12
C ALA A 358 6.14 11.16 23.35
N LEU A 359 6.43 9.86 23.39
CA LEU A 359 7.23 9.26 24.46
C LEU A 359 8.73 9.38 24.25
N GLU A 360 9.22 9.55 23.02
CA GLU A 360 10.67 9.70 22.76
C GLU A 360 11.23 10.97 23.41
N GLU A 361 10.39 12.00 23.55
CA GLU A 361 10.73 13.25 24.24
C GLU A 361 10.63 13.13 25.78
N GLU A 362 9.69 12.33 26.29
CA GLU A 362 9.38 12.24 27.73
C GLU A 362 10.14 11.09 28.43
N ASP A 363 10.10 9.88 27.86
CA ASP A 363 10.75 8.68 28.38
C ASP A 363 11.14 7.73 27.22
N PRO A 364 12.39 7.82 26.72
CA PRO A 364 12.89 7.01 25.61
C PRO A 364 12.79 5.49 25.85
N GLU A 365 12.84 5.03 27.11
CA GLU A 365 12.64 3.62 27.42
C GLU A 365 11.18 3.20 27.20
N SER A 366 10.24 4.06 27.59
CA SER A 366 8.80 3.84 27.38
C SER A 366 8.37 3.99 25.92
N ALA A 367 9.11 4.77 25.11
CA ALA A 367 8.81 4.98 23.69
C ALA A 367 8.77 3.69 22.86
N ASP A 368 9.58 2.68 23.23
CA ASP A 368 9.54 1.35 22.60
C ASP A 368 8.53 0.42 23.28
N LEU A 369 8.27 0.61 24.58
CA LEU A 369 7.46 -0.31 25.39
C LEU A 369 5.97 -0.06 25.29
N ALA A 370 5.52 1.20 25.29
CA ALA A 370 4.10 1.51 25.21
C ALA A 370 3.49 1.05 23.87
N PRO A 371 4.14 1.28 22.69
CA PRO A 371 3.62 0.76 21.44
C PRO A 371 3.60 -0.76 21.39
N ALA A 372 4.59 -1.44 21.99
CA ALA A 372 4.61 -2.89 22.09
C ALA A 372 3.44 -3.40 22.94
N GLN A 373 3.17 -2.80 24.10
CA GLN A 373 2.01 -3.15 24.91
C GLN A 373 0.70 -2.90 24.17
N LEU A 374 0.55 -1.74 23.52
CA LEU A 374 -0.62 -1.39 22.71
C LEU A 374 -0.86 -2.37 21.54
N GLU A 375 0.20 -2.90 20.93
CA GLU A 375 0.12 -3.86 19.84
C GLU A 375 -0.65 -5.14 20.23
N SER A 376 -0.56 -5.58 21.49
CA SER A 376 -1.32 -6.74 21.98
C SER A 376 -2.84 -6.53 21.93
N TYR A 377 -3.29 -5.27 21.91
CA TYR A 377 -4.71 -4.90 21.79
C TYR A 377 -5.17 -4.78 20.33
N ARG A 378 -4.27 -4.87 19.34
CA ARG A 378 -4.60 -4.76 17.91
C ARG A 378 -5.75 -5.67 17.48
N PRO A 379 -5.82 -6.97 17.85
CA PRO A 379 -6.93 -7.85 17.45
C PRO A 379 -8.29 -7.41 18.01
N HIS A 380 -8.28 -6.60 19.07
CA HIS A 380 -9.47 -6.08 19.72
C HIS A 380 -9.85 -4.68 19.19
N ILE A 381 -8.88 -3.90 18.70
CA ILE A 381 -9.09 -2.52 18.24
C ILE A 381 -9.28 -2.46 16.73
N VAL A 382 -8.45 -3.17 15.97
CA VAL A 382 -8.46 -3.18 14.51
C VAL A 382 -9.51 -4.16 13.99
N MET A 383 -10.28 -3.71 13.01
CA MET A 383 -11.15 -4.61 12.26
C MET A 383 -10.31 -5.48 11.33
N SER A 384 -10.09 -6.75 11.66
CA SER A 384 -9.48 -7.70 10.74
C SER A 384 -10.28 -7.75 9.44
N SER A 385 -9.60 -7.64 8.29
CA SER A 385 -10.20 -7.57 6.95
C SER A 385 -11.15 -8.73 6.64
N ARG A 386 -10.99 -9.89 7.31
CA ARG A 386 -11.93 -11.03 7.23
C ARG A 386 -13.32 -10.74 7.82
N SER A 387 -13.48 -9.66 8.57
CA SER A 387 -14.76 -9.18 9.11
C SER A 387 -15.41 -8.08 8.28
N LEU A 388 -14.87 -7.76 7.08
CA LEU A 388 -15.47 -6.80 6.13
C LEU A 388 -16.85 -7.24 5.60
N HIS A 389 -17.34 -8.44 5.95
CA HIS A 389 -18.78 -8.72 6.00
C HIS A 389 -19.43 -8.06 7.22
N CYS A 390 -19.30 -6.75 7.32
CA CYS A 390 -20.34 -5.95 7.95
C CYS A 390 -21.57 -6.06 7.02
N PRO A 391 -22.78 -6.32 7.54
CA PRO A 391 -24.00 -6.39 6.71
C PRO A 391 -24.38 -5.00 6.22
N VAL A 392 -23.59 -4.48 5.28
CA VAL A 392 -23.89 -3.29 4.48
C VAL A 392 -24.36 -3.74 3.09
N SER A 393 -24.15 -5.01 2.72
CA SER A 393 -24.88 -5.70 1.64
C SER A 393 -26.19 -6.30 2.19
N GLY A 394 -27.17 -5.46 2.55
CA GLY A 394 -28.60 -5.80 2.60
C GLY A 394 -29.13 -6.81 3.65
N ALA A 395 -28.29 -7.58 4.36
CA ALA A 395 -28.77 -8.58 5.30
C ALA A 395 -29.08 -7.96 6.68
N ARG A 396 -30.36 -7.72 6.98
CA ARG A 396 -30.81 -7.34 8.34
C ARG A 396 -30.32 -8.38 9.36
N GLY A 397 -29.40 -7.97 10.24
CA GLY A 397 -29.06 -8.76 11.42
C GLY A 397 -30.28 -8.94 12.34
N SER A 398 -30.32 -10.05 13.08
CA SER A 398 -31.44 -10.49 13.93
C SER A 398 -31.84 -9.52 15.05
N SER A 399 -31.05 -8.47 15.31
CA SER A 399 -31.30 -7.50 16.38
C SER A 399 -32.05 -6.24 15.93
N GLY A 400 -32.40 -6.08 14.64
CA GLY A 400 -33.26 -4.99 14.13
C GLY A 400 -32.75 -3.54 14.31
N LYS A 401 -31.60 -3.33 14.96
CA LYS A 401 -31.02 -2.01 15.18
C LYS A 401 -30.04 -1.68 14.05
N ALA A 402 -30.40 -0.66 13.27
CA ALA A 402 -29.54 -0.08 12.25
C ALA A 402 -28.21 0.41 12.87
N CYS A 403 -27.13 0.34 12.09
CA CYS A 403 -25.83 0.87 12.50
C CYS A 403 -25.98 2.39 12.72
N PRO A 404 -25.50 2.98 13.85
CA PRO A 404 -25.65 4.41 14.13
C PRO A 404 -24.92 5.34 13.14
N PHE A 405 -24.16 4.80 12.18
CA PHE A 405 -23.57 5.55 11.06
C PHE A 405 -24.41 5.51 9.78
N GLN A 406 -25.55 4.83 9.77
CA GLN A 406 -26.63 5.05 8.80
C GLN A 406 -27.50 6.22 9.28
N THR A 407 -26.91 7.39 9.53
CA THR A 407 -27.71 8.61 9.54
C THR A 407 -28.09 8.91 8.10
N ALA A 408 -29.39 8.82 7.85
CA ALA A 408 -29.99 9.20 6.58
C ALA A 408 -29.49 10.59 6.15
N ALA A 409 -29.10 10.70 4.88
CA ALA A 409 -28.84 11.92 4.12
C ALA A 409 -27.39 12.43 3.88
N SER A 410 -26.33 11.72 4.26
CA SER A 410 -25.00 11.97 3.65
C SER A 410 -24.65 10.85 2.68
N SER A 411 -24.88 11.08 1.39
CA SER A 411 -24.60 10.12 0.31
C SER A 411 -23.12 10.08 -0.11
N THR A 412 -22.21 10.72 0.63
CA THR A 412 -20.77 10.54 0.47
C THR A 412 -20.39 9.15 0.94
N ALA A 413 -19.93 8.29 0.02
CA ALA A 413 -19.56 6.93 0.41
C ALA A 413 -18.48 6.99 1.51
N PRO A 414 -18.62 6.19 2.59
CA PRO A 414 -17.70 6.21 3.71
C PRO A 414 -16.25 5.87 3.34
N GLU A 415 -15.97 5.45 2.11
CA GLU A 415 -14.62 5.24 1.57
C GLU A 415 -13.89 6.56 1.25
N LEU A 416 -14.59 7.55 0.68
CA LEU A 416 -14.00 8.84 0.35
C LEU A 416 -13.54 9.57 1.62
N GLU A 417 -14.41 9.65 2.63
CA GLU A 417 -14.07 10.28 3.92
C GLU A 417 -12.90 9.56 4.61
N ARG A 418 -12.86 8.22 4.55
CA ARG A 418 -11.75 7.42 5.09
C ARG A 418 -10.41 7.71 4.39
N SER A 419 -10.43 8.15 3.14
CA SER A 419 -9.22 8.48 2.38
C SER A 419 -8.71 9.92 2.59
N GLY A 420 -9.39 10.72 3.41
CA GLY A 420 -9.08 12.14 3.59
C GLY A 420 -9.89 13.09 2.70
N GLY A 421 -10.96 12.58 2.09
CA GLY A 421 -11.94 13.38 1.36
C GLY A 421 -11.42 13.98 0.05
N GLU A 422 -12.15 14.99 -0.42
CA GLU A 422 -11.80 15.75 -1.63
C GLU A 422 -10.42 16.42 -1.53
N ASP A 423 -10.05 16.93 -0.36
CA ASP A 423 -8.75 17.58 -0.13
C ASP A 423 -7.58 16.64 -0.42
N LYS A 424 -7.68 15.37 -0.01
CA LYS A 424 -6.63 14.39 -0.31
C LYS A 424 -6.55 14.11 -1.80
N ILE A 425 -7.67 13.97 -2.49
CA ILE A 425 -7.70 13.76 -3.95
C ILE A 425 -7.11 14.97 -4.68
N ALA A 426 -7.40 16.19 -4.22
CA ALA A 426 -6.81 17.41 -4.75
C ALA A 426 -5.29 17.44 -4.55
N MET A 427 -4.78 16.99 -3.40
CA MET A 427 -3.34 16.85 -3.17
C MET A 427 -2.69 15.84 -4.13
N ILE A 428 -3.31 14.67 -4.34
CA ILE A 428 -2.83 13.66 -5.29
C ILE A 428 -2.74 14.24 -6.70
N LEU A 429 -3.78 14.96 -7.13
CA LEU A 429 -3.82 15.56 -8.46
C LEU A 429 -2.74 16.63 -8.63
N LYS A 430 -2.49 17.44 -7.58
CA LYS A 430 -1.43 18.46 -7.57
C LYS A 430 -0.03 17.84 -7.61
N ASP A 431 0.20 16.73 -6.91
CA ASP A 431 1.47 16.02 -6.95
C ASP A 431 1.69 15.31 -8.30
N MET A 432 0.62 14.83 -8.93
CA MET A 432 0.67 14.33 -10.32
C MET A 432 1.07 15.43 -11.31
N GLU A 433 0.49 16.62 -11.21
CA GLU A 433 0.86 17.78 -12.04
C GLU A 433 2.33 18.17 -11.84
N ARG A 434 2.81 18.15 -10.59
CA ARG A 434 4.21 18.39 -10.27
C ARG A 434 5.13 17.33 -10.90
N GLU A 435 4.74 16.06 -10.84
CA GLU A 435 5.50 14.98 -11.46
C GLU A 435 5.51 15.11 -12.98
N ALA A 436 4.36 15.43 -13.59
CA ALA A 436 4.28 15.68 -15.03
C ALA A 436 5.14 16.86 -15.48
N ALA A 437 5.24 17.92 -14.67
CA ALA A 437 6.10 19.08 -14.95
C ALA A 437 7.59 18.72 -15.00
N SER A 438 8.00 17.67 -14.28
CA SER A 438 9.37 17.16 -14.33
C SER A 438 9.68 16.38 -15.62
N LYS A 439 8.65 16.00 -16.40
CA LYS A 439 8.79 15.27 -17.66
C LYS A 439 8.73 16.26 -18.83
N THR A 440 9.84 16.37 -19.58
CA THR A 440 9.96 17.26 -20.74
C THR A 440 8.90 17.00 -21.81
N THR A 441 8.43 15.77 -21.91
CA THR A 441 7.36 15.32 -22.82
C THR A 441 5.97 15.80 -22.41
N LEU A 442 5.70 15.96 -21.12
CA LEU A 442 4.37 16.38 -20.62
C LEU A 442 4.27 17.87 -20.34
N LEU A 443 5.41 18.54 -20.13
CA LEU A 443 5.51 19.96 -19.83
C LEU A 443 4.73 20.87 -20.81
N PRO A 444 4.72 20.62 -22.15
CA PRO A 444 3.98 21.46 -23.09
C PRO A 444 2.45 21.45 -22.90
N PHE A 445 1.90 20.42 -22.23
CA PHE A 445 0.46 20.28 -21.98
C PHE A 445 0.00 20.94 -20.68
N LEU A 446 0.94 21.44 -19.88
CA LEU A 446 0.65 22.16 -18.64
C LEU A 446 0.47 23.66 -18.93
N GLY A 447 -0.48 24.29 -18.24
CA GLY A 447 -0.65 25.74 -18.30
C GLY A 447 0.54 26.48 -17.66
N LYS A 448 0.56 27.82 -17.78
CA LYS A 448 1.62 28.69 -17.21
C LYS A 448 1.88 28.46 -15.71
N ASP A 449 0.84 28.07 -14.98
CA ASP A 449 0.91 27.79 -13.54
C ASP A 449 1.22 26.33 -13.20
N VAL A 450 1.68 25.53 -14.17
CA VAL A 450 1.95 24.09 -13.99
C VAL A 450 0.68 23.33 -13.57
N LYS A 451 -0.47 23.76 -14.08
CA LYS A 451 -1.79 23.16 -13.79
C LYS A 451 -2.42 22.62 -15.07
N LEU A 452 -3.20 21.55 -14.93
CA LEU A 452 -4.04 21.06 -16.01
C LEU A 452 -5.15 22.07 -16.31
N PRO A 453 -5.40 22.42 -17.59
CA PRO A 453 -6.50 23.30 -17.96
C PRO A 453 -7.88 22.81 -17.47
N CYS A 454 -8.03 21.49 -17.33
CA CYS A 454 -9.25 20.82 -16.87
C CYS A 454 -9.18 20.31 -15.41
N HIS A 455 -8.24 20.82 -14.60
CA HIS A 455 -7.98 20.36 -13.22
C HIS A 455 -9.26 20.15 -12.39
N ASN A 456 -10.10 21.19 -12.28
CA ASN A 456 -11.33 21.13 -11.48
C ASN A 456 -12.36 20.11 -12.01
N GLN A 457 -12.37 19.87 -13.33
CA GLN A 457 -13.26 18.89 -13.93
C GLN A 457 -12.79 17.48 -13.62
N ILE A 458 -11.49 17.20 -13.75
CA ILE A 458 -10.88 15.91 -13.37
C ILE A 458 -11.08 15.65 -11.88
N LEU A 459 -10.80 16.62 -11.01
CA LEU A 459 -10.97 16.49 -9.57
C LEU A 459 -12.40 16.05 -9.20
N LYS A 460 -13.42 16.72 -9.76
CA LYS A 460 -14.83 16.34 -9.52
C LYS A 460 -15.16 14.91 -9.95
N GLN A 461 -14.56 14.44 -11.04
CA GLN A 461 -14.78 13.07 -11.51
C GLN A 461 -14.09 12.03 -10.63
N LEU A 462 -12.86 12.32 -10.19
CA LEU A 462 -12.14 11.46 -9.25
C LEU A 462 -12.87 11.37 -7.91
N VAL A 463 -13.38 12.49 -7.39
CA VAL A 463 -14.21 12.54 -6.17
C VAL A 463 -15.50 11.74 -6.33
N SER A 464 -16.14 11.82 -7.50
CA SER A 464 -17.36 11.04 -7.79
C SER A 464 -17.07 9.54 -7.84
N ALA A 465 -16.02 9.14 -8.57
CA ALA A 465 -15.57 7.75 -8.64
C ALA A 465 -15.18 7.20 -7.25
N ALA A 466 -14.46 7.99 -6.45
CA ALA A 466 -14.11 7.66 -5.08
C ALA A 466 -15.33 7.53 -4.15
N SER A 467 -16.37 8.32 -4.42
CA SER A 467 -17.66 8.24 -3.71
C SER A 467 -18.54 7.09 -4.21
N GLY A 468 -18.14 6.36 -5.25
CA GLY A 468 -18.98 5.36 -5.92
C GLY A 468 -20.22 5.96 -6.59
N THR A 469 -20.29 7.29 -6.75
CA THR A 469 -21.34 7.92 -7.54
C THR A 469 -20.97 7.77 -9.02
N PRO A 470 -21.93 7.43 -9.90
CA PRO A 470 -21.65 7.30 -11.32
C PRO A 470 -21.08 8.62 -11.84
N SER A 471 -19.88 8.55 -12.43
CA SER A 471 -19.18 9.68 -13.01
C SER A 471 -19.91 10.11 -14.29
N GLY A 472 -20.80 11.09 -14.20
CA GLY A 472 -21.39 11.75 -15.35
C GLY A 472 -20.45 12.82 -15.88
N HIS A 473 -19.34 12.44 -16.53
CA HIS A 473 -18.51 13.42 -17.22
C HIS A 473 -18.96 13.60 -18.66
N ASP A 474 -18.95 14.86 -19.10
CA ASP A 474 -19.12 15.19 -20.51
C ASP A 474 -17.79 14.94 -21.24
N ALA A 475 -17.67 13.75 -21.84
CA ALA A 475 -16.51 13.36 -22.63
C ALA A 475 -16.26 14.30 -23.82
N GLN A 476 -17.31 14.89 -24.41
CA GLN A 476 -17.15 15.83 -25.52
C GLN A 476 -16.46 17.11 -25.07
N LYS A 477 -16.83 17.64 -23.90
CA LYS A 477 -16.18 18.82 -23.33
C LYS A 477 -14.70 18.58 -23.04
N LEU A 478 -14.35 17.41 -22.49
CA LEU A 478 -12.94 17.06 -22.27
C LEU A 478 -12.18 16.90 -23.58
N ARG A 479 -12.76 16.22 -24.58
CA ARG A 479 -12.15 16.11 -25.92
C ARG A 479 -11.89 17.47 -26.54
N HIS A 480 -12.87 18.38 -26.48
CA HIS A 480 -12.75 19.70 -27.06
C HIS A 480 -11.62 20.53 -26.42
N VAL A 481 -11.47 20.48 -25.09
CA VAL A 481 -10.38 21.19 -24.39
C VAL A 481 -8.98 20.66 -24.76
N HIS A 482 -8.88 19.39 -25.16
CA HIS A 482 -7.61 18.78 -25.56
C HIS A 482 -7.45 18.67 -27.08
N GLN A 483 -8.44 19.13 -27.85
CA GLN A 483 -8.40 19.14 -29.30
C GLN A 483 -7.29 20.09 -29.76
N GLY A 484 -6.44 19.63 -30.65
CA GLY A 484 -5.31 20.41 -31.17
C GLY A 484 -4.05 20.40 -30.30
N LEU A 485 -4.06 19.74 -29.12
CA LEU A 485 -2.82 19.56 -28.34
C LEU A 485 -1.88 18.53 -28.97
N GLY A 486 -2.33 17.70 -29.91
CA GLY A 486 -1.48 16.66 -30.51
C GLY A 486 -1.02 15.61 -29.48
N LEU A 487 -1.90 15.27 -28.54
CA LEU A 487 -1.62 14.21 -27.58
C LEU A 487 -1.43 12.88 -28.34
N LEU A 488 -0.47 12.09 -27.88
CA LEU A 488 -0.14 10.77 -28.42
C LEU A 488 -0.42 9.71 -27.33
N PRO A 489 -0.58 8.42 -27.70
CA PRO A 489 -0.74 7.35 -26.73
C PRO A 489 0.35 7.33 -25.65
N GLU A 490 1.60 7.66 -26.01
CA GLU A 490 2.73 7.72 -25.09
C GLU A 490 2.54 8.81 -24.02
N HIS A 491 1.93 9.94 -24.38
CA HIS A 491 1.62 11.00 -23.42
C HIS A 491 0.57 10.53 -22.40
N ARG A 492 -0.44 9.77 -22.84
CA ARG A 492 -1.44 9.17 -21.94
C ARG A 492 -0.79 8.22 -20.94
N ASP A 493 0.08 7.33 -21.39
CA ASP A 493 0.72 6.35 -20.52
C ASP A 493 1.62 7.04 -19.48
N GLN A 494 2.29 8.12 -19.88
CA GLN A 494 3.08 8.93 -18.96
C GLN A 494 2.23 9.66 -17.91
N TRP A 495 1.05 10.17 -18.29
CA TRP A 495 0.09 10.75 -17.35
C TRP A 495 -0.44 9.72 -16.36
N LEU A 496 -0.83 8.54 -16.84
CA LEU A 496 -1.28 7.43 -15.99
C LEU A 496 -0.21 6.98 -15.00
N ASN A 497 1.06 6.96 -15.43
CA ASN A 497 2.19 6.65 -14.58
C ASN A 497 2.40 7.73 -13.49
N CYS A 498 2.37 9.03 -13.85
CA CYS A 498 2.43 10.11 -12.85
C CYS A 498 1.31 9.99 -11.82
N PHE A 499 0.09 9.68 -12.27
CA PHE A 499 -1.07 9.56 -11.38
C PHE A 499 -0.92 8.38 -10.41
N SER A 500 -0.52 7.22 -10.93
CA SER A 500 -0.27 6.03 -10.12
C SER A 500 0.81 6.26 -9.07
N ARG A 501 1.92 6.91 -9.44
CA ARG A 501 3.01 7.26 -8.50
C ARG A 501 2.57 8.26 -7.43
N SER A 502 1.72 9.21 -7.80
CA SER A 502 1.15 10.17 -6.84
C SER A 502 0.23 9.49 -5.82
N MET A 503 -0.61 8.53 -6.25
CA MET A 503 -1.44 7.75 -5.33
C MET A 503 -0.62 6.89 -4.37
N VAL A 504 0.47 6.26 -4.83
CA VAL A 504 1.41 5.50 -3.98
C VAL A 504 2.07 6.41 -2.95
N THR A 505 2.52 7.60 -3.38
CA THR A 505 3.14 8.60 -2.50
C THR A 505 2.19 9.04 -1.37
N HIS A 506 0.90 9.12 -1.67
CA HIS A 506 -0.13 9.49 -0.71
C HIS A 506 -0.73 8.34 0.10
N ILE A 507 -0.26 7.10 -0.11
CA ILE A 507 -0.66 5.88 0.61
C ILE A 507 -2.18 5.67 0.51
N LEU A 508 -2.71 5.74 -0.70
CA LEU A 508 -4.13 5.48 -0.92
C LEU A 508 -4.45 3.98 -0.74
N PRO A 509 -5.59 3.61 -0.12
CA PRO A 509 -6.02 2.22 -0.05
C PRO A 509 -6.12 1.60 -1.46
N PRO A 510 -5.68 0.35 -1.68
CA PRO A 510 -5.62 -0.27 -3.01
C PRO A 510 -6.96 -0.26 -3.75
N GLU A 511 -8.05 -0.55 -3.04
CA GLU A 511 -9.43 -0.56 -3.58
C GLU A 511 -9.84 0.82 -4.14
N LEU A 512 -9.45 1.88 -3.45
CA LEU A 512 -9.74 3.24 -3.87
C LEU A 512 -8.80 3.69 -5.00
N ALA A 513 -7.51 3.33 -4.90
CA ALA A 513 -6.52 3.58 -5.94
C ALA A 513 -6.95 2.94 -7.27
N GLU A 514 -7.47 1.72 -7.25
CA GLU A 514 -7.98 1.02 -8.43
C GLU A 514 -9.19 1.74 -9.06
N LYS A 515 -10.17 2.17 -8.25
CA LYS A 515 -11.33 2.96 -8.71
C LYS A 515 -10.89 4.27 -9.35
N MET A 516 -9.96 4.98 -8.71
CA MET A 516 -9.43 6.25 -9.21
C MET A 516 -8.60 6.05 -10.48
N ASN A 517 -7.75 5.02 -10.56
CA ASN A 517 -6.99 4.70 -11.77
C ASN A 517 -7.92 4.30 -12.93
N THR A 518 -8.97 3.53 -12.65
CA THR A 518 -9.97 3.15 -13.66
C THR A 518 -10.69 4.38 -14.19
N CYS A 519 -11.14 5.28 -13.31
CA CYS A 519 -11.75 6.54 -13.68
C CYS A 519 -10.80 7.42 -14.51
N PHE A 520 -9.57 7.63 -14.03
CA PHE A 520 -8.59 8.45 -14.74
C PHE A 520 -8.17 7.83 -16.09
N GLY A 521 -8.05 6.51 -16.16
CA GLY A 521 -7.80 5.77 -17.40
C GLY A 521 -8.94 5.91 -18.41
N ALA A 522 -10.19 5.91 -17.97
CA ALA A 522 -11.34 6.18 -18.81
C ALA A 522 -11.32 7.64 -19.33
N LEU A 523 -11.07 8.62 -18.45
CA LEU A 523 -10.94 10.02 -18.84
C LEU A 523 -9.80 10.23 -19.86
N ALA A 524 -8.65 9.60 -19.65
CA ALA A 524 -7.52 9.66 -20.58
C ALA A 524 -7.83 8.99 -21.93
N SER A 525 -8.59 7.89 -21.91
CA SER A 525 -9.03 7.22 -23.14
C SER A 525 -10.06 8.04 -23.91
N ASP A 526 -10.90 8.81 -23.23
CA ASP A 526 -11.83 9.72 -23.88
C ASP A 526 -11.11 10.89 -24.55
N ILE A 527 -10.04 11.40 -23.97
CA ILE A 527 -9.22 12.47 -24.54
C ILE A 527 -8.47 12.01 -25.80
N LEU A 528 -8.05 10.75 -25.84
CA LEU A 528 -7.29 10.13 -26.93
C LEU A 528 -8.11 9.03 -27.60
N PRO A 529 -8.88 9.36 -28.65
CA PRO A 529 -9.60 8.35 -29.42
C PRO A 529 -8.59 7.33 -29.96
N SER A 530 -8.89 6.02 -29.85
CA SER A 530 -8.03 4.98 -30.42
C SER A 530 -7.82 5.22 -31.91
N ALA A 531 -6.67 4.81 -32.47
CA ALA A 531 -6.36 4.98 -33.89
C ALA A 531 -7.49 4.45 -34.83
N SER A 532 -8.22 3.42 -34.40
CA SER A 532 -9.39 2.87 -35.10
C SER A 532 -10.60 3.81 -35.18
N SER A 533 -10.70 4.78 -34.27
CA SER A 533 -11.76 5.79 -34.28
C SER A 533 -11.39 7.02 -35.12
N MET A 534 -10.10 7.36 -35.23
CA MET A 534 -9.64 8.42 -36.12
C MET A 534 -9.91 8.09 -37.60
N SER A 535 -9.80 6.81 -38.01
CA SER A 535 -10.10 6.40 -39.40
C SER A 535 -11.58 6.47 -39.77
N ARG A 536 -12.49 6.61 -38.79
CA ARG A 536 -13.93 6.80 -39.03
C ARG A 536 -14.28 8.28 -39.13
N VAL A 537 -13.71 9.11 -38.25
CA VAL A 537 -13.93 10.57 -38.28
C VAL A 537 -13.40 11.17 -39.59
N SER A 538 -12.25 10.70 -40.09
CA SER A 538 -11.74 11.17 -41.38
C SER A 538 -12.66 10.83 -42.56
N LYS A 539 -13.39 9.70 -42.50
CA LYS A 539 -14.36 9.33 -43.53
C LYS A 539 -15.64 10.15 -43.44
N ASP A 540 -16.09 10.48 -42.24
CA ASP A 540 -17.30 11.29 -42.06
C ASP A 540 -17.07 12.77 -42.44
N GLU A 541 -15.86 13.31 -42.23
CA GLU A 541 -15.48 14.65 -42.72
C GLU A 541 -15.28 14.68 -44.24
N GLU A 542 -14.72 13.62 -44.85
CA GLU A 542 -14.58 13.49 -46.31
C GLU A 542 -15.95 13.43 -47.00
N VAL A 543 -16.94 12.75 -46.40
CA VAL A 543 -18.33 12.69 -46.90
C VAL A 543 -19.05 14.04 -46.75
N ALA A 544 -18.77 14.81 -45.70
CA ALA A 544 -19.33 16.14 -45.51
C ALA A 544 -18.76 17.16 -46.52
N ASP A 545 -17.46 17.08 -46.82
CA ASP A 545 -16.79 17.96 -47.78
C ASP A 545 -17.19 17.61 -49.23
N ASP A 546 -17.37 16.33 -49.56
CA ASP A 546 -17.93 15.90 -50.84
C ASP A 546 -19.39 16.32 -51.02
N SER A 547 -20.19 16.31 -49.95
CA SER A 547 -21.58 16.80 -49.99
C SER A 547 -21.64 18.32 -50.20
N LEU A 548 -20.71 19.07 -49.59
CA LEU A 548 -20.58 20.52 -49.78
C LEU A 548 -20.10 20.87 -51.20
N ARG A 549 -19.15 20.09 -51.74
CA ARG A 549 -18.67 20.21 -53.13
C ARG A 549 -19.76 19.88 -54.15
N MET A 550 -20.57 18.85 -53.91
CA MET A 550 -21.74 18.57 -54.76
C MET A 550 -22.77 19.69 -54.70
N ALA A 551 -23.05 20.26 -53.52
CA ALA A 551 -23.97 21.39 -53.38
C ALA A 551 -23.47 22.65 -54.10
N GLN A 552 -22.16 22.93 -54.03
CA GLN A 552 -21.53 24.03 -54.76
C GLN A 552 -21.51 23.81 -56.29
N GLY A 553 -21.31 22.57 -56.74
CA GLY A 553 -21.41 22.21 -58.16
C GLY A 553 -22.83 22.40 -58.72
N LEU A 554 -23.86 21.98 -57.97
CA LEU A 554 -25.26 22.17 -58.34
C LEU A 554 -25.68 23.65 -58.37
N LEU A 555 -25.14 24.48 -57.48
CA LEU A 555 -25.35 25.92 -57.50
C LEU A 555 -24.67 26.61 -58.69
N ALA A 556 -23.53 26.10 -59.16
CA ALA A 556 -22.86 26.60 -60.36
C ALA A 556 -23.59 26.23 -61.65
N GLU A 557 -24.27 25.07 -61.72
CA GLU A 557 -25.10 24.69 -62.87
C GLU A 557 -26.44 25.44 -62.94
N LEU A 558 -26.95 25.94 -61.80
CA LEU A 558 -28.19 26.71 -61.74
C LEU A 558 -27.97 28.23 -61.90
N GLY A 559 -26.72 28.69 -61.91
CA GLY A 559 -26.33 30.09 -62.10
C GLY A 559 -26.25 30.47 -63.59
N GLY A 560 -27.40 30.63 -64.25
CA GLY A 560 -27.47 31.26 -65.57
C GLY A 560 -26.85 32.66 -65.56
N GLU A 561 -26.13 32.97 -66.64
CA GLU A 561 -25.39 34.23 -66.82
C GLU A 561 -26.21 35.48 -66.45
N PRO A 562 -25.66 36.40 -65.63
CA PRO A 562 -26.26 37.71 -65.46
C PRO A 562 -25.95 38.58 -66.67
N GLY A 563 -26.96 38.76 -67.51
CA GLY A 563 -26.99 39.79 -68.54
C GLY A 563 -26.71 41.17 -67.96
N SER A 564 -25.81 41.87 -68.63
CA SER A 564 -25.45 43.27 -68.42
C SER A 564 -26.70 44.18 -68.39
N ALA A 565 -26.95 44.84 -67.26
CA ALA A 565 -27.63 46.13 -67.20
C ALA A 565 -27.31 46.80 -65.86
N GLY A 566 -26.74 48.00 -65.94
CA GLY A 566 -26.35 48.77 -64.76
C GLY A 566 -27.53 49.32 -63.97
N ALA A 567 -27.28 49.63 -62.71
CA ALA A 567 -27.84 50.76 -62.01
C ALA A 567 -27.02 51.03 -60.75
N GLU A 568 -26.62 52.29 -60.62
CA GLU A 568 -26.15 52.94 -59.41
C GLU A 568 -27.10 52.72 -58.22
N ILE A 569 -26.58 52.91 -56.99
CA ILE A 569 -27.14 53.71 -55.87
C ILE A 569 -26.88 53.09 -54.49
N LEU A 570 -26.03 53.83 -53.74
CA LEU A 570 -26.08 54.24 -52.33
C LEU A 570 -26.13 53.23 -51.15
N ILE A 571 -25.14 53.46 -50.27
CA ILE A 571 -25.19 53.71 -48.81
C ILE A 571 -25.27 52.53 -47.83
N ALA A 572 -24.17 52.43 -47.07
CA ALA A 572 -24.00 52.25 -45.62
C ALA A 572 -25.02 51.42 -44.82
N ASN A 573 -24.53 50.35 -44.20
CA ASN A 573 -24.11 50.34 -42.78
C ASN A 573 -23.18 49.16 -42.50
#